data_AF-A0A815PLU6-F1
#
_entry.id   AF-A0A815PLU6-F1
#
_cell.length_a   1.000
_cell.length_b   1.000
_cell.length_c   1.000
_cell.angle_alpha   90.00
_cell.angle_beta   90.00
_cell.angle_gamma   90.00
#
_symmetry.space_group_name_H-M   'P 1'
#
loop_
_entity.id
_entity.type
_entity.pdbx_description
1 polymer ?
#
loop_
_entity_poly.entity_id
_entity_poly.type
_entity_poly.pdbx_seq_one_letter_code
_entity_poly.pdbx_strand_id
1 'polypeptide(L)'
;MKSTSFMISIFVLLPIFSWCATSTVANNLQSANLDGLKNQFQTAMKSFSDVASLHYALAGIKELDVQAPDTFCNDIKRLVDKSNIESIYHATEAAKSLANCKLPAEDYRSTISSTIQSDKSTTADIYYAVRSSVNLGVNVDEATIEKRLNSLAKTDDSVLSQGYALLTGAQLNHAIAKYYADTINDLVQQADEVDGRTLQYEGGVGATALIFNAFHEVSEKADSPIKIDPKQLMKFASYFSTKRHVATLRSAYYLTKAFKYLSDTKNSIPVVVTRVNPSTIHSQNPSVLISVTNLFGQSVGEMTVMAESAKRKDDGVVVVSKQKLTPKASDFSVYELPFYDKKIPRGFYTIHLSLTPRTEGKFIGLTDITIDVKVTSEGTLENAELNVVDRDNTAQAKTYKLTYPNSLSDKLEIDYHQKLIMKFQIKDKQTQEFIRVHQAFLRFTNKKSNKEVIYLAEPTDGDNSLYKVEVDLTTNANDFQHQSGAYELNLMVGDALLQNGFSW
;
A
#
# COMPACT_ATOMS: atom_id res chain seq x y z
N MET A 1 -7.96 -72.53 -1.67
CA MET A 1 -8.50 -71.16 -1.45
C MET A 1 -7.62 -70.43 -0.44
N LYS A 2 -6.92 -69.40 -0.93
CA LYS A 2 -6.24 -68.26 -0.28
C LYS A 2 -4.91 -68.02 -1.01
N SER A 3 -4.99 -67.19 -2.05
CA SER A 3 -3.86 -66.62 -2.77
C SER A 3 -3.35 -65.43 -1.97
N THR A 4 -2.10 -65.47 -1.54
CA THR A 4 -1.39 -64.36 -0.88
C THR A 4 -0.65 -63.55 -1.94
N SER A 5 -1.25 -62.42 -2.35
CA SER A 5 -0.58 -61.42 -3.18
C SER A 5 0.46 -60.67 -2.35
N PHE A 6 1.73 -60.77 -2.76
CA PHE A 6 2.82 -59.92 -2.27
C PHE A 6 2.79 -58.59 -3.06
N MET A 7 2.36 -57.51 -2.40
CA MET A 7 2.36 -56.17 -2.99
C MET A 7 3.70 -55.50 -2.64
N ILE A 8 4.57 -55.36 -3.64
CA ILE A 8 5.85 -54.65 -3.50
C ILE A 8 5.56 -53.15 -3.65
N SER A 9 5.47 -52.43 -2.54
CA SER A 9 5.44 -50.96 -2.53
C SER A 9 6.84 -50.41 -2.74
N ILE A 10 7.10 -49.89 -3.94
CA ILE A 10 8.28 -49.09 -4.26
C ILE A 10 8.08 -47.70 -3.62
N PHE A 11 8.80 -47.42 -2.55
CA PHE A 11 8.91 -46.07 -1.98
C PHE A 11 9.84 -45.24 -2.86
N VAL A 12 9.26 -44.37 -3.69
CA VAL A 12 10.00 -43.31 -4.37
C VAL A 12 10.25 -42.19 -3.36
N LEU A 13 11.48 -42.13 -2.83
CA LEU A 13 11.99 -40.99 -2.05
C LEU A 13 12.15 -39.80 -3.00
N LEU A 14 11.12 -38.95 -3.08
CA LEU A 14 11.22 -37.62 -3.65
C LEU A 14 12.08 -36.76 -2.71
N PRO A 15 13.20 -36.17 -3.17
CA PRO A 15 13.93 -35.19 -2.38
C PRO A 15 13.03 -33.96 -2.26
N ILE A 16 12.50 -33.72 -1.07
CA ILE A 16 11.90 -32.44 -0.70
C ILE A 16 13.06 -31.44 -0.68
N PHE A 17 13.31 -30.81 -1.82
CA PHE A 17 14.01 -29.54 -1.84
C PHE A 17 13.14 -28.56 -1.06
N SER A 18 13.46 -28.39 0.23
CA SER A 18 13.03 -27.24 0.98
C SER A 18 13.69 -26.03 0.31
N TRP A 19 13.00 -25.46 -0.67
CA TRP A 19 13.12 -24.04 -0.93
C TRP A 19 12.61 -23.36 0.34
N CYS A 20 13.55 -23.09 1.25
CA CYS A 20 13.40 -21.99 2.17
C CYS A 20 13.44 -20.72 1.30
N ALA A 21 12.34 -20.45 0.59
CA ALA A 21 12.04 -19.09 0.20
C ALA A 21 11.80 -18.39 1.52
N THR A 22 12.87 -17.82 2.09
CA THR A 22 12.72 -16.73 3.04
C THR A 22 12.01 -15.65 2.25
N SER A 23 10.68 -15.63 2.31
CA SER A 23 9.89 -14.49 1.88
C SER A 23 10.23 -13.37 2.86
N THR A 24 11.37 -12.70 2.61
CA THR A 24 11.62 -11.37 3.16
C THR A 24 10.58 -10.48 2.49
N VAL A 25 9.38 -10.47 3.05
CA VAL A 25 8.32 -9.58 2.60
C VAL A 25 8.84 -8.17 2.83
N ALA A 26 8.76 -7.35 1.78
CA ALA A 26 9.29 -6.02 1.84
C ALA A 26 8.61 -5.18 2.93
N ASN A 27 9.41 -4.42 3.69
CA ASN A 27 8.96 -3.47 4.70
C ASN A 27 8.44 -2.17 4.06
N ASN A 28 7.54 -2.30 3.09
CA ASN A 28 7.01 -1.16 2.36
C ASN A 28 5.83 -0.54 3.10
N LEU A 29 6.15 0.28 4.10
CA LEU A 29 5.17 1.13 4.74
C LEU A 29 4.70 2.24 3.79
N GLN A 30 3.47 2.69 4.00
CA GLN A 30 2.92 3.88 3.34
C GLN A 30 2.70 4.96 4.39
N SER A 31 2.88 6.22 4.00
CA SER A 31 2.56 7.36 4.87
C SER A 31 1.06 7.38 5.17
N ALA A 32 0.71 7.87 6.36
CA ALA A 32 -0.67 8.05 6.76
C ALA A 32 -1.40 9.01 5.79
N ASN A 33 -2.66 8.71 5.48
CA ASN A 33 -3.53 9.61 4.72
C ASN A 33 -4.09 10.72 5.63
N LEU A 34 -3.20 11.58 6.14
CA LEU A 34 -3.54 12.62 7.12
C LEU A 34 -4.58 13.61 6.55
N ASP A 35 -4.48 13.96 5.27
CA ASP A 35 -5.46 14.83 4.61
C ASP A 35 -6.85 14.19 4.55
N GLY A 36 -6.93 12.90 4.24
CA GLY A 36 -8.18 12.15 4.28
C GLY A 36 -8.82 12.13 5.67
N LEU A 37 -8.02 11.88 6.71
CA LEU A 37 -8.47 11.89 8.11
C LEU A 37 -8.92 13.30 8.53
N LYS A 38 -8.13 14.32 8.21
CA LYS A 38 -8.46 15.73 8.46
C LYS A 38 -9.79 16.13 7.82
N ASN A 39 -9.97 15.79 6.54
CA ASN A 39 -11.22 16.07 5.81
C ASN A 39 -12.41 15.34 6.43
N GLN A 40 -12.23 14.11 6.91
CA GLN A 40 -13.28 13.35 7.59
C GLN A 40 -13.72 14.04 8.89
N PHE A 41 -12.78 14.44 9.75
CA PHE A 41 -13.09 15.17 10.99
C PHE A 41 -13.74 16.53 10.72
N GLN A 42 -13.22 17.28 9.75
CA GLN A 42 -13.78 18.58 9.36
C GLN A 42 -15.20 18.47 8.80
N THR A 43 -15.49 17.40 8.07
CA THR A 43 -16.85 17.14 7.56
C THR A 43 -17.80 16.82 8.72
N ALA A 44 -17.38 15.97 9.66
CA ALA A 44 -18.17 15.64 10.84
C ALA A 44 -18.46 16.86 11.74
N MET A 45 -17.53 17.82 11.84
CA MET A 45 -17.76 19.07 12.58
C MET A 45 -18.83 19.98 11.94
N LYS A 46 -19.15 19.82 10.64
CA LYS A 46 -20.20 20.59 9.97
C LYS A 46 -21.59 20.01 10.18
N SER A 47 -21.69 18.71 10.44
CA SER A 47 -22.96 18.02 10.62
C SER A 47 -22.77 16.82 11.56
N PHE A 48 -23.37 16.91 12.75
CA PHE A 48 -23.33 15.88 13.79
C PHE A 48 -24.69 15.78 14.48
N SER A 49 -25.05 14.58 14.90
CA SER A 49 -26.32 14.27 15.58
C SER A 49 -26.15 14.01 17.07
N ASP A 50 -24.95 13.67 17.52
CA ASP A 50 -24.67 13.14 18.85
C ASP A 50 -23.31 13.62 19.36
N VAL A 51 -23.11 13.53 20.67
CA VAL A 51 -21.90 13.99 21.35
C VAL A 51 -20.68 13.11 21.04
N ALA A 52 -20.89 11.84 20.67
CA ALA A 52 -19.78 10.92 20.35
C ALA A 52 -19.10 11.29 19.03
N SER A 53 -19.90 11.59 18.00
CA SER A 53 -19.43 12.09 16.71
C SER A 53 -18.68 13.42 16.88
N LEU A 54 -19.22 14.32 17.70
CA LEU A 54 -18.57 15.60 18.01
C LEU A 54 -17.25 15.41 18.77
N HIS A 55 -17.22 14.53 19.79
CA HIS A 55 -15.99 14.15 20.50
C HIS A 55 -14.92 13.70 19.51
N TYR A 56 -15.15 12.63 18.76
CA TYR A 56 -14.11 12.06 17.91
C TYR A 56 -13.64 13.03 16.81
N ALA A 57 -14.53 13.91 16.31
CA ALA A 57 -14.14 14.94 15.38
C ALA A 57 -13.22 16.01 16.02
N LEU A 58 -13.57 16.50 17.21
CA LEU A 58 -12.77 17.51 17.93
C LEU A 58 -11.45 16.94 18.44
N ALA A 59 -11.46 15.74 19.01
CA ALA A 59 -10.25 15.08 19.48
C ALA A 59 -9.33 14.70 18.30
N GLY A 60 -9.90 14.16 17.21
CA GLY A 60 -9.15 13.80 16.00
C GLY A 60 -8.48 14.99 15.31
N ILE A 61 -9.18 16.11 15.16
CA ILE A 61 -8.60 17.31 14.54
C ILE A 61 -7.50 17.93 15.42
N LYS A 62 -7.65 17.82 16.76
CA LYS A 62 -6.63 18.23 17.72
C LYS A 62 -5.37 17.37 17.63
N GLU A 63 -5.48 16.07 17.37
CA GLU A 63 -4.30 15.20 17.18
C GLU A 63 -3.46 15.59 15.95
N LEU A 64 -4.09 16.26 14.98
CA LEU A 64 -3.46 16.82 13.78
C LEU A 64 -3.02 18.29 13.98
N ASP A 65 -2.90 18.74 15.23
CA ASP A 65 -2.47 20.08 15.63
C ASP A 65 -3.34 21.21 15.04
N VAL A 66 -4.62 20.93 14.81
CA VAL A 66 -5.60 21.92 14.35
C VAL A 66 -6.58 22.23 15.48
N GLN A 67 -6.64 23.50 15.87
CA GLN A 67 -7.54 23.96 16.92
C GLN A 67 -8.97 24.11 16.40
N ALA A 68 -9.93 23.53 17.12
CA ALA A 68 -11.35 23.68 16.84
C ALA A 68 -11.94 24.92 17.56
N PRO A 69 -12.98 25.57 17.00
CA PRO A 69 -13.68 26.67 17.64
C PRO A 69 -14.33 26.30 18.98
N ASP A 70 -14.16 27.15 20.00
CA ASP A 70 -14.80 26.97 21.32
C ASP A 70 -16.34 27.05 21.27
N THR A 71 -16.93 27.51 20.16
CA THR A 71 -18.39 27.56 19.95
C THR A 71 -19.07 26.20 20.11
N PHE A 72 -18.34 25.11 19.82
CA PHE A 72 -18.83 23.74 20.01
C PHE A 72 -19.09 23.38 21.48
N CYS A 73 -18.60 24.17 22.44
CA CYS A 73 -18.89 23.93 23.86
C CYS A 73 -20.39 23.99 24.19
N ASN A 74 -21.15 24.86 23.50
CA ASN A 74 -22.59 24.93 23.67
C ASN A 74 -23.29 23.69 23.10
N ASP A 75 -22.80 23.16 21.97
CA ASP A 75 -23.30 21.92 21.39
C ASP A 75 -23.07 20.72 22.31
N ILE A 76 -21.88 20.63 22.93
CA ILE A 76 -21.56 19.58 23.91
C ILE A 76 -22.56 19.62 25.07
N LYS A 77 -22.79 20.80 25.66
CA LYS A 77 -23.74 20.97 26.79
C LYS A 77 -25.18 20.62 26.42
N ARG A 78 -25.57 20.82 25.15
CA ARG A 78 -26.90 20.51 24.63
C ARG A 78 -27.09 19.01 24.34
N LEU A 79 -26.05 18.34 23.83
CA LEU A 79 -26.11 16.96 23.38
C LEU A 79 -25.85 15.92 24.47
N VAL A 80 -25.18 16.30 25.56
CA VAL A 80 -24.84 15.37 26.64
C VAL A 80 -26.09 14.84 27.36
N ASP A 81 -26.20 13.52 27.43
CA ASP A 81 -27.16 12.83 28.27
C ASP A 81 -26.51 12.54 29.63
N LYS A 82 -26.92 13.29 30.66
CA LYS A 82 -26.37 13.19 32.01
C LYS A 82 -26.69 11.87 32.71
N SER A 83 -27.59 11.04 32.17
CA SER A 83 -27.94 9.73 32.72
C SER A 83 -27.14 8.58 32.11
N ASN A 84 -26.38 8.84 31.04
CA ASN A 84 -25.64 7.84 30.29
C ASN A 84 -24.12 8.08 30.42
N ILE A 85 -23.40 7.12 30.99
CA ILE A 85 -21.97 7.31 31.25
C ILE A 85 -21.11 7.46 29.99
N GLU A 86 -21.44 6.74 28.91
CA GLU A 86 -20.74 6.88 27.62
C GLU A 86 -20.96 8.29 27.04
N SER A 87 -22.18 8.82 27.13
CA SER A 87 -22.49 10.20 26.71
C SER A 87 -21.69 11.24 27.52
N ILE A 88 -21.59 11.05 28.84
CA ILE A 88 -20.76 11.91 29.72
C ILE A 88 -19.28 11.81 29.35
N TYR A 89 -18.76 10.61 29.10
CA TYR A 89 -17.39 10.40 28.64
C TYR A 89 -17.11 11.17 27.34
N HIS A 90 -17.97 11.03 26.34
CA HIS A 90 -17.83 11.77 25.10
C HIS A 90 -17.90 13.28 25.32
N ALA A 91 -18.82 13.77 26.16
CA ALA A 91 -18.93 15.19 26.45
C ALA A 91 -17.67 15.75 27.11
N THR A 92 -17.10 15.05 28.09
CA THR A 92 -15.92 15.51 28.83
C THR A 92 -14.65 15.46 27.97
N GLU A 93 -14.45 14.44 27.14
CA GLU A 93 -13.33 14.38 26.20
C GLU A 93 -13.46 15.45 25.09
N ALA A 94 -14.67 15.67 24.57
CA ALA A 94 -14.95 16.74 23.63
C ALA A 94 -14.62 18.12 24.23
N ALA A 95 -15.04 18.37 25.47
CA ALA A 95 -14.75 19.62 26.17
C ALA A 95 -13.24 19.82 26.39
N LYS A 96 -12.50 18.77 26.75
CA LYS A 96 -11.04 18.78 26.91
C LYS A 96 -10.27 19.01 25.60
N SER A 97 -10.93 18.77 24.46
CA SER A 97 -10.37 19.04 23.14
C SER A 97 -10.48 20.52 22.75
N LEU A 98 -11.30 21.30 23.45
CA LEU A 98 -11.45 22.75 23.27
C LEU A 98 -10.56 23.52 24.26
N ALA A 99 -10.24 24.78 23.95
CA ALA A 99 -9.36 25.59 24.79
C ALA A 99 -10.10 26.12 26.03
N ASN A 100 -11.35 26.55 25.85
CA ASN A 100 -12.13 27.24 26.89
C ASN A 100 -13.49 26.59 27.19
N CYS A 101 -13.59 25.26 27.14
CA CYS A 101 -14.81 24.56 27.51
C CYS A 101 -14.71 23.89 28.88
N LYS A 102 -15.53 24.34 29.84
CA LYS A 102 -15.66 23.73 31.16
C LYS A 102 -17.07 23.20 31.37
N LEU A 103 -17.14 21.95 31.83
CA LEU A 103 -18.38 21.30 32.23
C LEU A 103 -18.47 21.26 33.77
N PRO A 104 -19.64 21.54 34.37
CA PRO A 104 -19.81 21.55 35.83
C PRO A 104 -19.80 20.12 36.38
N ALA A 105 -18.81 19.77 37.21
CA ALA A 105 -18.64 18.40 37.72
C ALA A 105 -19.87 17.87 38.47
N GLU A 106 -20.57 18.72 39.23
CA GLU A 106 -21.74 18.35 40.03
C GLU A 106 -22.87 17.74 39.20
N ASP A 107 -23.00 18.12 37.94
CA ASP A 107 -24.05 17.61 37.04
C ASP A 107 -23.90 16.12 36.71
N TYR A 108 -22.70 15.55 36.91
CA TYR A 108 -22.33 14.22 36.44
C TYR A 108 -21.95 13.25 37.57
N ARG A 109 -21.70 13.75 38.79
CA ARG A 109 -21.19 12.94 39.92
C ARG A 109 -22.03 11.72 40.24
N SER A 110 -23.36 11.87 40.23
CA SER A 110 -24.28 10.78 40.59
C SER A 110 -24.16 9.60 39.62
N THR A 111 -24.17 9.88 38.32
CA THR A 111 -24.03 8.87 37.27
C THR A 111 -22.67 8.21 37.33
N ILE A 112 -21.58 8.99 37.45
CA ILE A 112 -20.22 8.47 37.59
C ILE A 112 -20.09 7.54 38.80
N SER A 113 -20.55 7.98 39.98
CA SER A 113 -20.46 7.20 41.21
C SER A 113 -21.28 5.91 41.12
N SER A 114 -22.50 5.97 40.57
CA SER A 114 -23.35 4.79 40.43
C SER A 114 -22.79 3.78 39.42
N THR A 115 -22.17 4.24 38.33
CA THR A 115 -21.44 3.36 37.40
C THR A 115 -20.28 2.65 38.07
N ILE A 116 -19.45 3.35 38.85
CA ILE A 116 -18.30 2.74 39.54
C ILE A 116 -18.76 1.65 40.55
N GLN A 117 -19.89 1.87 41.21
CA GLN A 117 -20.40 0.99 42.27
C GLN A 117 -21.26 -0.16 41.74
N SER A 118 -21.80 -0.06 40.53
CA SER A 118 -22.77 -1.01 39.99
C SER A 118 -22.12 -2.30 39.50
N ASP A 119 -22.59 -3.46 39.99
CA ASP A 119 -22.16 -4.79 39.52
C ASP A 119 -22.57 -5.11 38.07
N LYS A 120 -23.38 -4.26 37.44
CA LYS A 120 -23.77 -4.39 36.03
C LYS A 120 -22.85 -3.66 35.07
N SER A 121 -21.95 -2.82 35.58
CA SER A 121 -21.06 -2.02 34.74
C SER A 121 -19.94 -2.85 34.13
N THR A 122 -19.71 -2.64 32.84
CA THR A 122 -18.65 -3.29 32.06
C THR A 122 -17.30 -2.59 32.27
N THR A 123 -16.20 -3.21 31.80
CA THR A 123 -14.87 -2.56 31.84
C THR A 123 -14.84 -1.24 31.07
N ALA A 124 -15.59 -1.15 29.97
CA ALA A 124 -15.75 0.10 29.22
C ALA A 124 -16.47 1.17 30.04
N ASP A 125 -17.54 0.82 30.75
CA ASP A 125 -18.27 1.76 31.62
C ASP A 125 -17.37 2.30 32.74
N ILE A 126 -16.55 1.44 33.34
CA ILE A 126 -15.57 1.84 34.35
C ILE A 126 -14.54 2.81 33.74
N TYR A 127 -14.01 2.51 32.57
CA TYR A 127 -13.11 3.41 31.84
C TYR A 127 -13.77 4.78 31.58
N TYR A 128 -15.00 4.79 31.06
CA TYR A 128 -15.77 6.00 30.79
C TYR A 128 -15.98 6.83 32.06
N ALA A 129 -16.31 6.20 33.19
CA ALA A 129 -16.47 6.86 34.48
C ALA A 129 -15.15 7.46 35.00
N VAL A 130 -14.06 6.71 34.97
CA VAL A 130 -12.75 7.18 35.45
C VAL A 130 -12.24 8.34 34.59
N ARG A 131 -12.29 8.20 33.26
CA ARG A 131 -11.81 9.24 32.35
C ARG A 131 -12.65 10.51 32.46
N SER A 132 -13.97 10.39 32.61
CA SER A 132 -14.86 11.52 32.89
C SER A 132 -14.48 12.23 34.20
N SER A 133 -14.25 11.48 35.27
CA SER A 133 -13.81 12.03 36.56
C SER A 133 -12.51 12.83 36.43
N VAL A 134 -11.50 12.27 35.77
CA VAL A 134 -10.22 12.94 35.53
C VAL A 134 -10.41 14.24 34.75
N ASN A 135 -11.23 14.23 33.70
CA ASN A 135 -11.49 15.42 32.89
C ASN A 135 -12.26 16.51 33.66
N LEU A 136 -13.10 16.12 34.61
CA LEU A 136 -13.87 17.02 35.47
C LEU A 136 -13.07 17.48 36.71
N GLY A 137 -11.85 16.98 36.92
CA GLY A 137 -11.04 17.26 38.11
C GLY A 137 -11.61 16.63 39.39
N VAL A 138 -12.33 15.52 39.27
CA VAL A 138 -12.89 14.76 40.38
C VAL A 138 -11.97 13.60 40.73
N ASN A 139 -11.57 13.50 41.99
CA ASN A 139 -10.80 12.37 42.49
C ASN A 139 -11.65 11.09 42.48
N VAL A 140 -11.05 10.00 42.06
CA VAL A 140 -11.64 8.65 42.11
C VAL A 140 -11.00 7.85 43.23
N ASP A 141 -11.78 6.95 43.84
CA ASP A 141 -11.24 5.95 44.77
C ASP A 141 -10.57 4.83 43.97
N GLU A 142 -9.25 4.96 43.79
CA GLU A 142 -8.45 4.06 42.96
C GLU A 142 -8.46 2.61 43.48
N ALA A 143 -8.57 2.40 44.80
CA ALA A 143 -8.66 1.06 45.37
C ALA A 143 -9.98 0.37 45.02
N THR A 144 -11.08 1.14 45.02
CA THR A 144 -12.36 0.65 44.51
C THR A 144 -12.26 0.33 43.03
N ILE A 145 -11.67 1.20 42.20
CA ILE A 145 -11.50 0.95 40.76
C ILE A 145 -10.68 -0.32 40.50
N GLU A 146 -9.55 -0.51 41.17
CA GLU A 146 -8.72 -1.70 41.02
C GLU A 146 -9.49 -2.98 41.39
N LYS A 147 -10.23 -2.96 42.50
CA LYS A 147 -11.10 -4.06 42.89
C LYS A 147 -12.16 -4.36 41.82
N ARG A 148 -12.75 -3.33 41.21
CA ARG A 148 -13.74 -3.47 40.12
C ARG A 148 -13.11 -4.10 38.88
N LEU A 149 -11.96 -3.59 38.43
CA LEU A 149 -11.27 -4.14 37.26
C LEU A 149 -10.86 -5.61 37.47
N ASN A 150 -10.35 -5.95 38.66
CA ASN A 150 -10.01 -7.34 39.02
C ASN A 150 -11.23 -8.27 39.06
N SER A 151 -12.41 -7.76 39.40
CA SER A 151 -13.64 -8.54 39.34
C SER A 151 -14.09 -8.76 37.90
N LEU A 152 -14.02 -7.72 37.05
CA LEU A 152 -14.45 -7.78 35.65
C LEU A 152 -13.56 -8.67 34.80
N ALA A 153 -12.25 -8.67 35.06
CA ALA A 153 -11.29 -9.55 34.39
C ALA A 153 -11.58 -11.04 34.60
N LYS A 154 -12.37 -11.42 35.61
CA LYS A 154 -12.80 -12.82 35.83
C LYS A 154 -14.01 -13.22 34.98
N THR A 155 -14.75 -12.26 34.47
CA THR A 155 -16.01 -12.47 33.74
C THR A 155 -15.92 -12.11 32.27
N ASP A 156 -14.98 -11.24 31.89
CA ASP A 156 -14.72 -10.82 30.52
C ASP A 156 -13.21 -10.66 30.31
N ASP A 157 -12.61 -11.69 29.71
CA ASP A 157 -11.21 -11.76 29.33
C ASP A 157 -10.96 -11.33 27.87
N SER A 158 -11.94 -10.72 27.21
CA SER A 158 -11.76 -10.24 25.84
C SER A 158 -10.65 -9.20 25.74
N VAL A 159 -9.92 -9.19 24.62
CA VAL A 159 -8.83 -8.24 24.39
C VAL A 159 -9.32 -6.79 24.46
N LEU A 160 -10.55 -6.51 24.02
CA LEU A 160 -11.13 -5.18 24.11
C LEU A 160 -11.39 -4.75 25.57
N SER A 161 -11.87 -5.66 26.41
CA SER A 161 -12.01 -5.43 27.86
C SER A 161 -10.64 -5.13 28.49
N GLN A 162 -9.62 -5.93 28.17
CA GLN A 162 -8.24 -5.70 28.62
C GLN A 162 -7.69 -4.34 28.13
N GLY A 163 -8.00 -3.94 26.90
CA GLY A 163 -7.65 -2.62 26.35
C GLY A 163 -8.26 -1.46 27.14
N TYR A 164 -9.53 -1.56 27.55
CA TYR A 164 -10.15 -0.57 28.43
C TYR A 164 -9.57 -0.57 29.84
N ALA A 165 -9.17 -1.73 30.37
CA ALA A 165 -8.49 -1.81 31.66
C ALA A 165 -7.13 -1.09 31.62
N LEU A 166 -6.34 -1.25 30.55
CA LEU A 166 -5.09 -0.52 30.31
C LEU A 166 -5.32 1.00 30.26
N LEU A 167 -6.31 1.45 29.48
CA LEU A 167 -6.67 2.88 29.40
C LEU A 167 -7.13 3.44 30.75
N THR A 168 -7.84 2.64 31.55
CA THR A 168 -8.23 3.02 32.91
C THR A 168 -7.01 3.13 33.81
N GLY A 169 -6.10 2.14 33.79
CA GLY A 169 -4.84 2.15 34.53
C GLY A 169 -3.98 3.38 34.23
N ALA A 170 -3.97 3.84 32.98
CA ALA A 170 -3.28 5.06 32.56
C ALA A 170 -3.81 6.35 33.23
N GLN A 171 -5.01 6.32 33.82
CA GLN A 171 -5.60 7.46 34.54
C GLN A 171 -5.37 7.43 36.05
N LEU A 172 -4.87 6.32 36.61
CA LEU A 172 -4.72 6.11 38.05
C LEU A 172 -3.29 6.41 38.50
N ASN A 173 -2.96 6.13 39.76
CA ASN A 173 -1.60 6.32 40.25
C ASN A 173 -0.54 5.51 39.48
N HIS A 174 0.72 5.90 39.68
CA HIS A 174 1.87 5.30 39.02
C HIS A 174 2.02 3.79 39.29
N ALA A 175 1.70 3.31 40.49
CA ALA A 175 1.84 1.88 40.83
C ALA A 175 0.84 1.02 40.05
N ILE A 176 -0.42 1.48 39.94
CA ILE A 176 -1.45 0.79 39.15
C ILE A 176 -1.13 0.86 37.66
N ALA A 177 -0.71 2.03 37.15
CA ALA A 177 -0.27 2.15 35.77
C ALA A 177 0.88 1.18 35.44
N LYS A 178 1.86 1.05 36.34
CA LYS A 178 2.97 0.09 36.18
C LYS A 178 2.50 -1.35 36.10
N TYR A 179 1.57 -1.76 36.96
CA TYR A 179 0.98 -3.10 36.92
C TYR A 179 0.39 -3.42 35.54
N TYR A 180 -0.41 -2.51 34.98
CA TYR A 180 -1.00 -2.67 33.66
C TYR A 180 0.02 -2.56 32.52
N ALA A 181 1.04 -1.70 32.65
CA ALA A 181 2.12 -1.64 31.67
C ALA A 181 2.91 -2.96 31.59
N ASP A 182 3.03 -3.68 32.70
CA ASP A 182 3.70 -4.98 32.74
C ASP A 182 2.92 -6.08 31.98
N THR A 183 1.60 -5.93 31.77
CA THR A 183 0.77 -6.88 30.99
C THR A 183 0.75 -6.61 29.48
N ILE A 184 1.40 -5.53 29.01
CA ILE A 184 1.39 -5.16 27.57
C ILE A 184 1.93 -6.30 26.71
N ASN A 185 3.04 -6.93 27.11
CA ASN A 185 3.66 -7.98 26.33
C ASN A 185 2.69 -9.16 26.12
N ASP A 186 1.94 -9.55 27.15
CA ASP A 186 0.98 -10.65 27.06
C ASP A 186 -0.16 -10.31 26.08
N LEU A 187 -0.61 -9.05 26.07
CA LEU A 187 -1.64 -8.59 25.15
C LEU A 187 -1.12 -8.52 23.71
N VAL A 188 0.15 -8.15 23.51
CA VAL A 188 0.79 -8.15 22.18
C VAL A 188 0.87 -9.57 21.63
N GLN A 189 1.14 -10.58 22.46
CA GLN A 189 1.16 -11.99 22.03
C GLN A 189 -0.23 -12.53 21.65
N GLN A 190 -1.32 -11.89 22.10
CA GLN A 190 -2.69 -12.22 21.71
C GLN A 190 -3.10 -11.62 20.36
N ALA A 191 -2.26 -10.78 19.74
CA ALA A 191 -2.56 -10.21 18.45
C ALA A 191 -2.47 -11.25 17.33
N ASP A 192 -3.45 -11.25 16.42
CA ASP A 192 -3.47 -12.10 15.25
C ASP A 192 -2.41 -11.66 14.24
N GLU A 193 -1.55 -12.59 13.87
CA GLU A 193 -0.58 -12.41 12.80
C GLU A 193 -1.18 -12.86 11.46
N VAL A 194 -1.25 -11.92 10.49
CA VAL A 194 -1.77 -12.20 9.14
C VAL A 194 -0.60 -12.24 8.16
N ASP A 195 -0.44 -13.37 7.47
CA ASP A 195 0.56 -13.64 6.42
C ASP A 195 2.02 -13.35 6.81
N GLY A 196 2.34 -13.28 8.10
CA GLY A 196 3.66 -12.87 8.58
C GLY A 196 3.92 -11.36 8.55
N ARG A 197 2.93 -10.54 8.21
CA ARG A 197 3.11 -9.13 7.78
C ARG A 197 2.51 -8.10 8.70
N THR A 198 1.38 -8.43 9.32
CA THR A 198 0.61 -7.47 10.11
C THR A 198 0.14 -8.11 11.41
N LEU A 199 0.08 -7.30 12.47
CA LEU A 199 -0.56 -7.65 13.72
C LEU A 199 -1.86 -6.85 13.85
N GLN A 200 -2.93 -7.55 14.24
CA GLN A 200 -4.23 -6.95 14.47
C GLN A 200 -4.97 -7.69 15.58
N TYR A 201 -6.06 -7.12 16.07
CA TYR A 201 -7.00 -7.82 16.94
C TYR A 201 -8.35 -7.98 16.25
N GLU A 202 -9.14 -8.93 16.75
CA GLU A 202 -10.56 -9.01 16.43
C GLU A 202 -11.26 -7.66 16.69
N GLY A 203 -12.20 -7.28 15.82
CA GLY A 203 -12.81 -5.94 15.82
C GLY A 203 -12.13 -4.92 14.90
N GLY A 204 -11.08 -5.33 14.18
CA GLY A 204 -10.48 -4.57 13.09
C GLY A 204 -9.73 -3.32 13.54
N VAL A 205 -9.63 -2.32 12.66
CA VAL A 205 -8.78 -1.13 12.90
C VAL A 205 -9.18 -0.34 14.13
N GLY A 206 -10.46 -0.28 14.46
CA GLY A 206 -10.95 0.47 15.62
C GLY A 206 -10.48 -0.14 16.94
N ALA A 207 -10.66 -1.45 17.12
CA ALA A 207 -10.18 -2.17 18.30
C ALA A 207 -8.65 -2.18 18.34
N THR A 208 -8.02 -2.49 17.20
CA THR A 208 -6.55 -2.59 17.10
C THR A 208 -5.86 -1.28 17.45
N ALA A 209 -6.33 -0.17 16.88
CA ALA A 209 -5.76 1.13 17.19
C ALA A 209 -6.04 1.55 18.64
N LEU A 210 -7.24 1.29 19.19
CA LEU A 210 -7.55 1.60 20.59
C LEU A 210 -6.61 0.88 21.55
N ILE A 211 -6.41 -0.43 21.38
CA ILE A 211 -5.53 -1.23 22.23
C ILE A 211 -4.08 -0.79 22.08
N PHE A 212 -3.63 -0.53 20.84
CA PHE A 212 -2.30 -0.01 20.60
C PHE A 212 -2.06 1.33 21.31
N ASN A 213 -3.02 2.26 21.25
CA ASN A 213 -2.95 3.52 21.99
C ASN A 213 -2.95 3.29 23.52
N ALA A 214 -3.68 2.31 24.03
CA ALA A 214 -3.70 1.96 25.44
C ALA A 214 -2.32 1.56 25.95
N PHE A 215 -1.54 0.82 25.16
CA PHE A 215 -0.16 0.47 25.49
C PHE A 215 0.71 1.70 25.70
N HIS A 216 0.57 2.70 24.84
CA HIS A 216 1.33 3.94 24.94
C HIS A 216 0.88 4.79 26.14
N GLU A 217 -0.43 5.03 26.29
CA GLU A 217 -0.95 5.86 27.39
C GLU A 217 -0.58 5.30 28.77
N VAL A 218 -0.67 3.98 28.97
CA VAL A 218 -0.32 3.36 30.25
C VAL A 218 1.19 3.34 30.48
N SER A 219 2.00 3.12 29.44
CA SER A 219 3.47 3.13 29.53
C SER A 219 3.99 4.52 29.88
N GLU A 220 3.42 5.56 29.28
CA GLU A 220 3.73 6.97 29.57
C GLU A 220 3.39 7.30 31.03
N LYS A 221 2.22 6.87 31.51
CA LYS A 221 1.82 7.08 32.91
C LYS A 221 2.72 6.35 33.91
N ALA A 222 3.19 5.16 33.53
CA ALA A 222 4.06 4.31 34.32
C ALA A 222 5.56 4.67 34.23
N ASP A 223 5.91 5.70 33.45
CA ASP A 223 7.30 6.09 33.12
C ASP A 223 8.17 4.87 32.73
N SER A 224 7.60 4.00 31.88
CA SER A 224 8.22 2.74 31.49
C SER A 224 8.30 2.61 29.97
N PRO A 225 9.34 1.96 29.43
CA PRO A 225 9.42 1.71 28.00
C PRO A 225 8.33 0.72 27.59
N ILE A 226 7.68 0.99 26.46
CA ILE A 226 6.70 0.08 25.88
C ILE A 226 7.38 -1.25 25.52
N LYS A 227 6.86 -2.35 26.06
CA LYS A 227 7.43 -3.70 25.86
C LYS A 227 6.87 -4.34 24.59
N ILE A 228 7.20 -3.77 23.43
CA ILE A 228 6.86 -4.32 22.10
C ILE A 228 8.17 -4.55 21.34
N ASP A 229 8.36 -5.75 20.80
CA ASP A 229 9.52 -6.05 19.96
C ASP A 229 9.49 -5.20 18.67
N PRO A 230 10.62 -4.69 18.17
CA PRO A 230 10.65 -3.89 16.94
C PRO A 230 9.98 -4.55 15.73
N LYS A 231 10.03 -5.88 15.58
CA LYS A 231 9.33 -6.58 14.48
C LYS A 231 7.82 -6.57 14.69
N GLN A 232 7.35 -6.75 15.92
CA GLN A 232 5.92 -6.64 16.25
C GLN A 232 5.43 -5.21 16.01
N LEU A 233 6.22 -4.21 16.38
CA LEU A 233 5.90 -2.80 16.12
C LEU A 233 5.83 -2.50 14.61
N MET A 234 6.75 -3.06 13.81
CA MET A 234 6.69 -2.98 12.35
C MET A 234 5.43 -3.64 11.79
N LYS A 235 4.96 -4.76 12.35
CA LYS A 235 3.73 -5.42 11.92
C LYS A 235 2.48 -4.60 12.26
N PHE A 236 2.42 -3.94 13.41
CA PHE A 236 1.35 -2.97 13.71
C PHE A 236 1.41 -1.76 12.78
N ALA A 237 2.60 -1.19 12.55
CA ALA A 237 2.79 -0.07 11.63
C ALA A 237 2.34 -0.43 10.20
N SER A 238 2.71 -1.63 9.74
CA SER A 238 2.28 -2.20 8.47
C SER A 238 0.75 -2.31 8.42
N TYR A 239 0.12 -2.88 9.44
CA TYR A 239 -1.34 -2.97 9.53
C TYR A 239 -2.01 -1.61 9.38
N PHE A 240 -1.62 -0.62 10.19
CA PHE A 240 -2.20 0.71 10.18
C PHE A 240 -1.97 1.43 8.85
N SER A 241 -0.78 1.30 8.26
CA SER A 241 -0.44 1.92 6.97
C SER A 241 -1.35 1.46 5.81
N THR A 242 -1.90 0.25 5.87
CA THR A 242 -2.87 -0.24 4.87
C THR A 242 -4.26 0.41 5.02
N LYS A 243 -4.58 1.01 6.17
CA LYS A 243 -5.90 1.59 6.48
C LYS A 243 -6.01 3.04 5.99
N ARG A 244 -5.91 3.22 4.67
CA ARG A 244 -6.04 4.52 3.98
C ARG A 244 -7.37 5.22 4.22
N HIS A 245 -8.42 4.43 4.44
CA HIS A 245 -9.79 4.87 4.68
C HIS A 245 -10.39 4.07 5.83
N VAL A 246 -11.13 4.75 6.70
CA VAL A 246 -11.81 4.14 7.83
C VAL A 246 -13.25 4.65 7.91
N ALA A 247 -14.18 3.74 8.18
CA ALA A 247 -15.60 4.03 8.08
C ALA A 247 -16.11 4.94 9.21
N THR A 248 -15.58 4.79 10.43
CA THR A 248 -16.10 5.47 11.62
C THR A 248 -15.13 6.53 12.15
N LEU A 249 -15.67 7.60 12.73
CA LEU A 249 -14.89 8.67 13.37
C LEU A 249 -14.06 8.14 14.53
N ARG A 250 -14.59 7.18 15.29
CA ARG A 250 -13.87 6.47 16.35
C ARG A 250 -12.59 5.82 15.83
N SER A 251 -12.71 5.04 14.75
CA SER A 251 -11.54 4.40 14.14
C SER A 251 -10.57 5.41 13.56
N ALA A 252 -11.06 6.49 12.94
CA ALA A 252 -10.22 7.58 12.45
C ALA A 252 -9.41 8.24 13.58
N TYR A 253 -10.05 8.54 14.70
CA TYR A 253 -9.41 9.14 15.87
C TYR A 253 -8.29 8.26 16.42
N TYR A 254 -8.61 7.00 16.76
CA TYR A 254 -7.60 6.10 17.31
C TYR A 254 -6.49 5.77 16.31
N LEU A 255 -6.80 5.63 15.02
CA LEU A 255 -5.80 5.43 13.98
C LEU A 255 -4.85 6.64 13.87
N THR A 256 -5.38 7.86 13.97
CA THR A 256 -4.58 9.09 13.97
C THR A 256 -3.61 9.11 15.16
N LYS A 257 -4.08 8.79 16.36
CA LYS A 257 -3.21 8.66 17.54
C LYS A 257 -2.14 7.57 17.38
N ALA A 258 -2.51 6.42 16.82
CA ALA A 258 -1.57 5.33 16.59
C ALA A 258 -0.45 5.77 15.64
N PHE A 259 -0.79 6.47 14.54
CA PHE A 259 0.22 7.06 13.66
C PHE A 259 1.13 8.06 14.39
N LYS A 260 0.59 8.82 15.35
CA LYS A 260 1.35 9.84 16.09
C LYS A 260 2.37 9.19 17.01
N TYR A 261 1.97 8.17 17.76
CA TYR A 261 2.88 7.36 18.56
C TYR A 261 3.96 6.68 17.69
N LEU A 262 3.58 6.16 16.53
CA LEU A 262 4.55 5.58 15.59
C LEU A 262 5.47 6.62 14.94
N SER A 263 5.16 7.91 15.06
CA SER A 263 5.92 9.01 14.44
C SER A 263 6.76 9.81 15.42
N ASP A 264 6.43 9.76 16.71
CA ASP A 264 7.01 10.58 17.78
C ASP A 264 7.20 9.78 19.07
N THR A 265 7.93 8.66 18.99
CA THR A 265 8.41 7.92 20.16
C THR A 265 9.91 8.05 20.32
N LYS A 266 10.39 7.95 21.56
CA LYS A 266 11.81 8.17 21.89
C LYS A 266 12.74 7.19 21.16
N ASN A 267 12.36 5.90 21.00
CA ASN A 267 13.31 4.83 20.66
C ASN A 267 12.88 3.85 19.54
N SER A 268 11.72 3.99 18.88
CA SER A 268 11.29 3.01 17.85
C SER A 268 10.34 3.59 16.82
N ILE A 269 10.87 4.45 15.94
CA ILE A 269 10.09 5.08 14.86
C ILE A 269 10.25 4.27 13.57
N PRO A 270 9.18 3.67 13.01
CA PRO A 270 9.20 3.07 11.69
C PRO A 270 9.50 4.10 10.61
N VAL A 271 10.46 3.79 9.75
CA VAL A 271 10.78 4.63 8.59
C VAL A 271 9.90 4.24 7.40
N VAL A 272 9.32 5.24 6.76
CA VAL A 272 8.50 5.12 5.57
C VAL A 272 9.33 5.54 4.36
N VAL A 273 9.42 4.64 3.38
CA VAL A 273 10.06 4.93 2.09
C VAL A 273 9.02 4.83 0.99
N THR A 274 8.80 5.94 0.30
CA THR A 274 7.83 6.01 -0.81
C THR A 274 8.47 6.60 -2.05
N ARG A 275 7.97 6.23 -3.23
CA ARG A 275 8.43 6.82 -4.49
C ARG A 275 7.70 8.14 -4.74
N VAL A 276 8.45 9.18 -5.08
CA VAL A 276 7.93 10.54 -5.32
C VAL A 276 7.47 10.72 -6.77
N ASN A 277 8.23 10.19 -7.73
CA ASN A 277 7.93 10.28 -9.14
C ASN A 277 7.21 9.02 -9.67
N PRO A 278 6.68 9.04 -10.91
CA PRO A 278 6.06 7.85 -11.52
C PRO A 278 7.00 6.63 -11.55
N SER A 279 6.41 5.44 -11.61
CA SER A 279 7.17 4.17 -11.73
C SER A 279 7.95 4.06 -13.05
N THR A 280 7.56 4.82 -14.06
CA THR A 280 8.12 4.76 -15.40
C THR A 280 9.39 5.59 -15.50
N ILE A 281 10.48 4.96 -15.89
CA ILE A 281 11.80 5.57 -16.09
C ILE A 281 12.11 5.64 -17.58
N HIS A 282 12.49 6.83 -18.04
CA HIS A 282 12.81 7.14 -19.44
C HIS A 282 13.69 8.40 -19.52
N SER A 283 14.07 8.84 -20.72
CA SER A 283 14.99 9.97 -20.91
C SER A 283 14.52 11.29 -20.27
N GLN A 284 13.22 11.57 -20.22
CA GLN A 284 12.67 12.76 -19.55
C GLN A 284 12.39 12.56 -18.04
N ASN A 285 12.43 11.32 -17.55
CA ASN A 285 12.35 10.96 -16.13
C ASN A 285 13.44 9.93 -15.80
N PRO A 286 14.72 10.33 -15.80
CA PRO A 286 15.85 9.40 -15.84
C PRO A 286 16.20 8.77 -14.49
N SER A 287 15.62 9.27 -13.40
CA SER A 287 15.99 8.89 -12.04
C SER A 287 14.79 8.37 -11.26
N VAL A 288 15.05 7.51 -10.28
CA VAL A 288 14.07 7.14 -9.26
C VAL A 288 14.21 8.13 -8.10
N LEU A 289 13.10 8.80 -7.76
CA LEU A 289 13.04 9.70 -6.61
C LEU A 289 12.26 9.03 -5.50
N ILE A 290 12.84 8.99 -4.32
CA ILE A 290 12.24 8.40 -3.13
C ILE A 290 12.19 9.41 -2.00
N SER A 291 11.16 9.36 -1.18
CA SER A 291 11.02 10.14 0.05
C SER A 291 11.19 9.22 1.24
N VAL A 292 11.94 9.68 2.24
CA VAL A 292 12.23 8.97 3.49
C VAL A 292 11.68 9.81 4.64
N THR A 293 10.61 9.33 5.27
CA THR A 293 9.85 10.05 6.29
C THR A 293 9.38 9.12 7.41
N ASN A 294 8.70 9.64 8.43
CA ASN A 294 7.92 8.84 9.37
C ASN A 294 6.48 8.63 8.84
N LEU A 295 5.64 7.92 9.60
CA LEU A 295 4.24 7.67 9.21
C LEU A 295 3.40 8.96 9.08
N PHE A 296 3.77 10.03 9.79
CA PHE A 296 3.17 11.36 9.65
C PHE A 296 3.68 12.16 8.44
N GLY A 297 4.61 11.62 7.65
CA GLY A 297 5.21 12.32 6.51
C GLY A 297 6.24 13.38 6.91
N GLN A 298 6.68 13.40 8.17
CA GLN A 298 7.71 14.32 8.65
C GLN A 298 9.10 13.75 8.36
N SER A 299 10.08 14.66 8.24
CA SER A 299 11.48 14.28 8.04
C SER A 299 12.02 13.47 9.23
N VAL A 300 12.77 12.42 8.91
CA VAL A 300 13.48 11.57 9.88
C VAL A 300 14.96 11.97 10.04
N GLY A 301 15.34 13.14 9.53
CA GLY A 301 16.72 13.62 9.53
C GLY A 301 17.56 13.01 8.41
N GLU A 302 18.87 13.31 8.43
CA GLU A 302 19.81 12.80 7.44
C GLU A 302 19.98 11.27 7.55
N MET A 303 19.82 10.58 6.42
CA MET A 303 20.07 9.15 6.29
C MET A 303 21.03 8.89 5.14
N THR A 304 21.88 7.88 5.29
CA THR A 304 22.53 7.27 4.14
C THR A 304 21.57 6.26 3.54
N VAL A 305 21.18 6.46 2.28
CA VAL A 305 20.30 5.54 1.55
C VAL A 305 21.10 4.82 0.47
N MET A 306 20.98 3.50 0.44
CA MET A 306 21.73 2.62 -0.47
C MET A 306 20.75 1.78 -1.29
N ALA A 307 20.93 1.77 -2.61
CA ALA A 307 20.38 0.74 -3.48
C ALA A 307 21.31 -0.48 -3.44
N GLU A 308 20.96 -1.45 -2.59
CA GLU A 308 21.72 -2.70 -2.43
C GLU A 308 21.75 -3.48 -3.74
N SER A 309 20.59 -3.59 -4.39
CA SER A 309 20.48 -4.13 -5.73
C SER A 309 19.27 -3.56 -6.48
N ALA A 310 19.35 -3.50 -7.80
CA ALA A 310 18.17 -3.44 -8.67
C ALA A 310 18.17 -4.68 -9.55
N LYS A 311 17.12 -5.49 -9.43
CA LYS A 311 16.99 -6.78 -10.13
C LYS A 311 15.87 -6.70 -11.15
N ARG A 312 16.13 -7.19 -12.37
CA ARG A 312 15.08 -7.37 -13.37
C ARG A 312 14.14 -8.50 -12.94
N LYS A 313 12.84 -8.28 -13.07
CA LYS A 313 11.81 -9.21 -12.55
C LYS A 313 11.68 -10.51 -13.35
N ASP A 314 12.10 -10.50 -14.61
CA ASP A 314 11.98 -11.63 -15.53
C ASP A 314 13.02 -12.73 -15.26
N ASP A 315 14.28 -12.35 -15.08
CA ASP A 315 15.41 -13.27 -14.99
C ASP A 315 16.32 -13.03 -13.77
N GLY A 316 16.01 -12.02 -12.95
CA GLY A 316 16.76 -11.71 -11.73
C GLY A 316 18.09 -11.00 -11.96
N VAL A 317 18.41 -10.59 -13.19
CA VAL A 317 19.68 -9.91 -13.51
C VAL A 317 19.81 -8.61 -12.71
N VAL A 318 20.95 -8.46 -12.05
CA VAL A 318 21.28 -7.27 -11.25
C VAL A 318 21.86 -6.19 -12.15
N VAL A 319 21.18 -5.05 -12.25
CA VAL A 319 21.61 -3.89 -13.09
C VAL A 319 22.18 -2.73 -12.28
N VAL A 320 21.93 -2.72 -10.97
CA VAL A 320 22.55 -1.81 -10.00
C VAL A 320 22.96 -2.62 -8.79
N SER A 321 24.14 -2.36 -8.24
CA SER A 321 24.61 -2.96 -6.99
C SER A 321 25.31 -1.92 -6.14
N LYS A 322 24.96 -1.88 -4.84
CA LYS A 322 25.58 -1.02 -3.81
C LYS A 322 25.78 0.43 -4.24
N GLN A 323 24.73 1.05 -4.79
CA GLN A 323 24.78 2.45 -5.21
C GLN A 323 24.16 3.34 -4.14
N LYS A 324 24.94 4.29 -3.62
CA LYS A 324 24.45 5.31 -2.71
C LYS A 324 23.56 6.30 -3.47
N LEU A 325 22.41 6.65 -2.89
CA LEU A 325 21.53 7.68 -3.42
C LEU A 325 21.98 9.06 -2.92
N THR A 326 21.70 10.09 -3.73
CA THR A 326 22.04 11.47 -3.43
C THR A 326 20.82 12.24 -2.91
N PRO A 327 20.89 12.90 -1.74
CA PRO A 327 19.79 13.74 -1.28
C PRO A 327 19.60 14.95 -2.21
N LYS A 328 18.36 15.37 -2.44
CA LYS A 328 18.06 16.57 -3.21
C LYS A 328 18.35 17.81 -2.37
N ALA A 329 19.03 18.78 -2.97
CA ALA A 329 19.37 20.04 -2.30
C ALA A 329 18.13 20.85 -1.88
N SER A 330 16.99 20.68 -2.57
CA SER A 330 15.73 21.35 -2.26
C SER A 330 14.96 20.70 -1.11
N ASP A 331 15.20 19.40 -0.84
CA ASP A 331 14.49 18.62 0.18
C ASP A 331 15.34 17.42 0.60
N PHE A 332 15.91 17.48 1.81
CA PHE A 332 16.78 16.44 2.36
C PHE A 332 16.04 15.15 2.75
N SER A 333 14.70 15.14 2.70
CA SER A 333 13.92 13.90 2.83
C SER A 333 13.83 13.13 1.50
N VAL A 334 14.19 13.75 0.38
CA VAL A 334 14.11 13.17 -0.96
C VAL A 334 15.49 12.76 -1.45
N TYR A 335 15.60 11.51 -1.92
CA TYR A 335 16.83 10.92 -2.43
C TYR A 335 16.64 10.51 -3.88
N GLU A 336 17.71 10.68 -4.65
CA GLU A 336 17.75 10.43 -6.08
C GLU A 336 18.68 9.24 -6.39
N LEU A 337 18.16 8.32 -7.20
CA LEU A 337 18.90 7.24 -7.84
C LEU A 337 18.88 7.43 -9.36
N PRO A 338 19.96 7.91 -9.98
CA PRO A 338 20.09 7.90 -11.44
C PRO A 338 20.01 6.46 -11.96
N PHE A 339 19.08 6.20 -12.88
CA PHE A 339 18.75 4.84 -13.32
C PHE A 339 18.84 4.69 -14.84
N TYR A 340 18.34 5.66 -15.61
CA TYR A 340 18.30 5.61 -17.08
C TYR A 340 19.69 5.76 -17.74
N ASP A 341 20.54 6.63 -17.21
CA ASP A 341 21.87 6.96 -17.77
C ASP A 341 22.83 5.76 -17.83
N LYS A 342 22.51 4.70 -17.09
CA LYS A 342 23.27 3.45 -17.05
C LYS A 342 23.02 2.54 -18.25
N LYS A 343 22.22 2.97 -19.24
CA LYS A 343 21.77 2.16 -20.40
C LYS A 343 21.13 0.84 -19.95
N ILE A 344 20.40 0.88 -18.84
CA ILE A 344 19.67 -0.27 -18.32
C ILE A 344 18.62 -0.67 -19.37
N PRO A 345 18.56 -1.95 -19.80
CA PRO A 345 17.57 -2.40 -20.76
C PRO A 345 16.16 -2.12 -20.28
N ARG A 346 15.22 -1.94 -21.21
CA ARG A 346 13.79 -1.85 -20.87
C ARG A 346 13.34 -3.10 -20.09
N GLY A 347 12.41 -2.92 -19.16
CA GLY A 347 11.95 -4.01 -18.32
C GLY A 347 11.33 -3.55 -17.01
N PHE A 348 10.88 -4.53 -16.23
CA PHE A 348 10.38 -4.31 -14.87
C PHE A 348 11.48 -4.65 -13.88
N TYR A 349 11.70 -3.79 -12.89
CA TYR A 349 12.78 -3.93 -11.93
C TYR A 349 12.25 -3.76 -10.50
N THR A 350 12.85 -4.50 -9.58
CA THR A 350 12.69 -4.31 -8.14
C THR A 350 14.01 -3.83 -7.55
N ILE A 351 13.98 -2.67 -6.90
CA ILE A 351 15.11 -2.05 -6.24
C ILE A 351 15.03 -2.38 -4.76
N HIS A 352 16.04 -3.03 -4.21
CA HIS A 352 16.20 -3.29 -2.78
C HIS A 352 17.00 -2.15 -2.15
N LEU A 353 16.42 -1.54 -1.12
CA LEU A 353 16.99 -0.40 -0.41
C LEU A 353 17.38 -0.77 1.03
N SER A 354 18.44 -0.14 1.51
CA SER A 354 18.80 -0.09 2.92
C SER A 354 19.06 1.36 3.34
N LEU A 355 18.82 1.64 4.63
CA LEU A 355 18.98 2.95 5.22
C LEU A 355 19.88 2.85 6.45
N THR A 356 20.72 3.86 6.63
CA THR A 356 21.56 3.99 7.82
C THR A 356 21.37 5.40 8.38
N PRO A 357 20.76 5.55 9.57
CA PRO A 357 20.61 6.85 10.20
C PRO A 357 21.97 7.36 10.68
N ARG A 358 22.14 8.68 10.72
CA ARG A 358 23.36 9.30 11.28
C ARG A 358 23.50 9.07 12.79
N THR A 359 22.38 8.95 13.49
CA THR A 359 22.33 8.62 14.91
C THR A 359 21.60 7.29 15.09
N GLU A 360 22.26 6.31 15.68
CA GLU A 360 21.70 4.98 15.89
C GLU A 360 20.59 4.95 16.95
N GLY A 361 19.77 3.89 16.94
CA GLY A 361 18.89 3.52 18.05
C GLY A 361 17.48 4.12 18.06
N LYS A 362 17.15 5.06 17.18
CA LYS A 362 15.78 5.66 17.11
C LYS A 362 14.85 4.97 16.10
N PHE A 363 15.39 4.54 14.97
CA PHE A 363 14.62 4.16 13.79
C PHE A 363 14.60 2.66 13.54
N ILE A 364 13.48 2.15 13.07
CA ILE A 364 13.27 0.74 12.72
C ILE A 364 12.74 0.60 11.28
N GLY A 365 12.80 -0.60 10.72
CA GLY A 365 12.40 -0.84 9.32
C GLY A 365 13.40 -0.29 8.30
N LEU A 366 14.70 -0.33 8.63
CA LEU A 366 15.77 0.25 7.82
C LEU A 366 16.28 -0.66 6.69
N THR A 367 15.84 -1.91 6.66
CA THR A 367 16.24 -2.93 5.67
C THR A 367 15.01 -3.58 5.05
N ASP A 368 15.24 -4.40 4.02
CA ASP A 368 14.21 -5.16 3.30
C ASP A 368 13.15 -4.25 2.67
N ILE A 369 13.54 -3.05 2.25
CA ILE A 369 12.65 -2.12 1.54
C ILE A 369 12.75 -2.38 0.06
N THR A 370 11.62 -2.39 -0.65
CA THR A 370 11.61 -2.59 -2.10
C THR A 370 10.81 -1.54 -2.85
N ILE A 371 11.33 -1.11 -4.00
CA ILE A 371 10.63 -0.21 -4.91
C ILE A 371 10.60 -0.80 -6.30
N ASP A 372 9.41 -0.91 -6.85
CA ASP A 372 9.21 -1.38 -8.21
C ASP A 372 9.23 -0.21 -9.21
N VAL A 373 9.98 -0.38 -10.29
CA VAL A 373 10.07 0.57 -11.40
C VAL A 373 9.97 -0.14 -12.74
N LYS A 374 9.61 0.60 -13.78
CA LYS A 374 9.50 0.13 -15.16
C LYS A 374 10.35 1.02 -16.05
N VAL A 375 11.39 0.47 -16.66
CA VAL A 375 12.21 1.19 -17.66
C VAL A 375 11.55 1.02 -19.01
N THR A 376 11.25 2.13 -19.67
CA THR A 376 10.66 2.14 -21.01
C THR A 376 11.60 2.79 -22.02
N SER A 377 11.47 2.38 -23.27
CA SER A 377 12.26 2.91 -24.38
C SER A 377 11.37 3.31 -25.56
N GLU A 378 11.93 4.10 -26.47
CA GLU A 378 11.33 4.35 -27.77
C GLU A 378 11.78 3.25 -28.75
N GLY A 379 10.83 2.71 -29.51
CA GLY A 379 11.11 1.78 -30.60
C GLY A 379 11.15 2.49 -31.95
N THR A 380 12.02 2.01 -32.84
CA THR A 380 12.10 2.43 -34.24
C THR A 380 11.79 1.24 -35.14
N LEU A 381 10.92 1.43 -36.12
CA LEU A 381 10.57 0.39 -37.10
C LEU A 381 11.70 0.30 -38.13
N GLU A 382 12.32 -0.87 -38.23
CA GLU A 382 13.45 -1.16 -39.12
C GLU A 382 13.12 -2.39 -39.97
N ASN A 383 13.77 -2.50 -41.13
CA ASN A 383 13.65 -3.65 -42.03
C ASN A 383 12.18 -4.02 -42.36
N ALA A 384 11.29 -3.02 -42.43
CA ALA A 384 9.90 -3.22 -42.77
C ALA A 384 9.74 -3.46 -44.28
N GLU A 385 9.16 -4.60 -44.64
CA GLU A 385 9.02 -5.03 -46.03
C GLU A 385 7.69 -5.77 -46.23
N LEU A 386 7.00 -5.44 -47.30
CA LEU A 386 5.79 -6.13 -47.74
C LEU A 386 6.08 -6.90 -49.02
N ASN A 387 5.84 -8.21 -49.00
CA ASN A 387 6.11 -9.09 -50.13
C ASN A 387 4.79 -9.62 -50.68
N VAL A 388 4.62 -9.52 -52.00
CA VAL A 388 3.55 -10.19 -52.73
C VAL A 388 4.16 -11.35 -53.49
N VAL A 389 3.73 -12.57 -53.16
CA VAL A 389 4.33 -13.80 -53.67
C VAL A 389 3.25 -14.63 -54.35
N ASP A 390 3.54 -15.17 -55.53
CA ASP A 390 2.68 -16.15 -56.18
C ASP A 390 2.73 -17.47 -55.40
N ARG A 391 1.56 -18.07 -55.17
CA ARG A 391 1.42 -19.30 -54.37
C ARG A 391 2.14 -20.48 -55.00
N ASP A 392 2.13 -20.56 -56.33
CA ASP A 392 2.69 -21.68 -57.09
C ASP A 392 4.14 -21.42 -57.54
N ASN A 393 4.62 -20.16 -57.47
CA ASN A 393 5.98 -19.78 -57.84
C ASN A 393 6.61 -18.73 -56.90
N THR A 394 7.24 -19.22 -55.84
CA THR A 394 7.90 -18.37 -54.83
C THR A 394 9.13 -17.60 -55.35
N ALA A 395 9.65 -17.91 -56.55
CA ALA A 395 10.84 -17.26 -57.12
C ALA A 395 10.59 -15.84 -57.66
N GLN A 396 9.32 -15.44 -57.86
CA GLN A 396 8.94 -14.12 -58.39
C GLN A 396 8.26 -13.21 -57.35
N ALA A 397 8.78 -13.18 -56.13
CA ALA A 397 8.27 -12.27 -55.10
C ALA A 397 8.50 -10.80 -55.48
N LYS A 398 7.44 -9.97 -55.43
CA LYS A 398 7.54 -8.51 -55.48
C LYS A 398 7.69 -7.97 -54.07
N THR A 399 8.83 -7.35 -53.77
CA THR A 399 9.14 -6.77 -52.45
C THR A 399 8.98 -5.26 -52.47
N TYR A 400 8.21 -4.73 -51.52
CA TYR A 400 8.00 -3.31 -51.28
C TYR A 400 8.66 -2.94 -49.95
N LYS A 401 9.73 -2.14 -50.00
CA LYS A 401 10.36 -1.62 -48.79
C LYS A 401 9.51 -0.51 -48.20
N LEU A 402 9.40 -0.52 -46.89
CA LEU A 402 8.54 0.38 -46.13
C LEU A 402 9.38 1.25 -45.21
N THR A 403 8.97 2.52 -45.03
CA THR A 403 9.72 3.47 -44.21
C THR A 403 8.75 4.30 -43.38
N TYR A 404 8.63 3.97 -42.10
CA TYR A 404 7.83 4.74 -41.15
C TYR A 404 8.36 6.18 -41.01
N PRO A 405 7.50 7.21 -40.95
CA PRO A 405 6.03 7.17 -40.89
C PRO A 405 5.31 7.24 -42.25
N ASN A 406 6.01 7.07 -43.37
CA ASN A 406 5.42 7.24 -44.70
C ASN A 406 4.66 5.99 -45.14
N SER A 407 3.43 6.14 -45.63
CA SER A 407 2.67 5.05 -46.24
C SER A 407 3.12 4.76 -47.66
N LEU A 408 2.88 3.53 -48.14
CA LEU A 408 3.09 3.18 -49.54
C LEU A 408 2.11 3.98 -50.43
N SER A 409 2.64 4.71 -51.43
CA SER A 409 1.83 5.56 -52.31
C SER A 409 1.01 4.76 -53.32
N ASP A 410 1.53 3.62 -53.75
CA ASP A 410 0.91 2.81 -54.80
C ASP A 410 -0.11 1.86 -54.23
N LYS A 411 -1.27 1.78 -54.89
CA LYS A 411 -2.28 0.77 -54.58
C LYS A 411 -1.79 -0.59 -55.08
N LEU A 412 -1.66 -1.54 -54.16
CA LEU A 412 -1.34 -2.93 -54.50
C LEU A 412 -2.59 -3.65 -55.01
N GLU A 413 -2.45 -4.32 -56.15
CA GLU A 413 -3.45 -5.24 -56.69
C GLU A 413 -2.98 -6.66 -56.41
N ILE A 414 -3.79 -7.40 -55.64
CA ILE A 414 -3.49 -8.75 -55.17
C ILE A 414 -4.70 -9.62 -55.48
N ASP A 415 -4.46 -10.79 -56.08
CA ASP A 415 -5.50 -11.75 -56.40
C ASP A 415 -5.40 -13.02 -55.51
N TYR A 416 -6.31 -13.97 -55.76
CA TYR A 416 -6.42 -15.19 -54.96
C TYR A 416 -5.26 -16.18 -55.20
N HIS A 417 -4.47 -16.04 -56.28
CA HIS A 417 -3.26 -16.85 -56.52
C HIS A 417 -2.04 -16.30 -55.79
N GLN A 418 -2.19 -15.19 -55.06
CA GLN A 418 -1.10 -14.52 -54.37
C GLN A 418 -1.28 -14.54 -52.85
N LYS A 419 -0.14 -14.49 -52.16
CA LYS A 419 -0.06 -14.32 -50.72
C LYS A 419 0.72 -13.07 -50.36
N LEU A 420 0.32 -12.46 -49.25
CA LEU A 420 0.95 -11.28 -48.68
C LEU A 420 1.84 -11.71 -47.51
N ILE A 421 3.10 -11.28 -47.51
CA ILE A 421 4.03 -11.53 -46.40
C ILE A 421 4.60 -10.19 -45.92
N MET A 422 4.24 -9.78 -44.71
CA MET A 422 4.82 -8.63 -44.03
C MET A 422 5.97 -9.09 -43.14
N LYS A 423 7.13 -8.42 -43.21
CA LYS A 423 8.26 -8.60 -42.30
C LYS A 423 8.67 -7.26 -41.71
N PHE A 424 9.09 -7.24 -40.45
CA PHE A 424 9.64 -6.04 -39.82
C PHE A 424 10.40 -6.38 -38.54
N GLN A 425 11.24 -5.46 -38.09
CA GLN A 425 11.92 -5.51 -36.79
C GLN A 425 11.69 -4.20 -36.04
N ILE A 426 11.71 -4.27 -34.71
CA ILE A 426 11.69 -3.09 -33.86
C ILE A 426 13.05 -2.94 -33.21
N LYS A 427 13.68 -1.78 -33.36
CA LYS A 427 14.98 -1.47 -32.77
C LYS A 427 14.83 -0.48 -31.62
N ASP A 428 15.39 -0.81 -30.47
CA ASP A 428 15.39 0.02 -29.28
C ASP A 428 16.32 1.23 -29.46
N LYS A 429 15.81 2.44 -29.24
CA LYS A 429 16.59 3.67 -29.44
C LYS A 429 17.70 3.86 -28.40
N GLN A 430 17.56 3.30 -27.21
CA GLN A 430 18.53 3.43 -26.11
C GLN A 430 19.66 2.41 -26.21
N THR A 431 19.32 1.13 -26.37
CA THR A 431 20.33 0.05 -26.44
C THR A 431 20.83 -0.20 -27.85
N GLN A 432 20.11 0.26 -28.88
CA GLN A 432 20.35 -0.03 -30.30
C GLN A 432 20.19 -1.52 -30.68
N GLU A 433 19.60 -2.30 -29.80
CA GLU A 433 19.32 -3.73 -30.02
C GLU A 433 17.93 -3.94 -30.62
N PHE A 434 17.76 -5.01 -31.40
CA PHE A 434 16.43 -5.41 -31.85
C PHE A 434 15.66 -6.07 -30.69
N ILE A 435 14.40 -5.70 -30.56
CA ILE A 435 13.57 -6.02 -29.40
C ILE A 435 12.29 -6.73 -29.80
N ARG A 436 11.89 -7.67 -28.95
CA ARG A 436 10.59 -8.35 -29.03
C ARG A 436 9.52 -7.51 -28.33
N VAL A 437 8.49 -7.12 -29.06
CA VAL A 437 7.29 -6.45 -28.53
C VAL A 437 6.24 -7.46 -28.03
N HIS A 438 5.41 -7.02 -27.08
CA HIS A 438 4.35 -7.86 -26.52
C HIS A 438 3.30 -8.24 -27.57
N GLN A 439 2.85 -7.26 -28.39
CA GLN A 439 1.85 -7.47 -29.42
C GLN A 439 2.19 -6.67 -30.68
N ALA A 440 2.03 -7.33 -31.83
CA ALA A 440 2.06 -6.67 -33.13
C ALA A 440 1.00 -7.29 -34.04
N PHE A 441 0.26 -6.46 -34.76
CA PHE A 441 -0.87 -6.88 -35.57
C PHE A 441 -0.82 -6.26 -36.97
N LEU A 442 -1.29 -7.01 -37.95
CA LEU A 442 -1.59 -6.50 -39.28
C LEU A 442 -3.11 -6.43 -39.44
N ARG A 443 -3.65 -5.22 -39.61
CA ARG A 443 -5.08 -4.98 -39.76
C ARG A 443 -5.42 -4.62 -41.19
N PHE A 444 -6.43 -5.29 -41.74
CA PHE A 444 -7.07 -4.98 -43.01
C PHE A 444 -8.43 -4.34 -42.75
N THR A 445 -8.65 -3.12 -43.22
CA THR A 445 -9.93 -2.42 -43.09
C THR A 445 -10.56 -2.22 -44.45
N ASN A 446 -11.75 -2.78 -44.68
CA ASN A 446 -12.45 -2.62 -45.95
C ASN A 446 -12.96 -1.17 -46.10
N LYS A 447 -12.52 -0.45 -47.14
CA LYS A 447 -12.86 0.98 -47.31
C LYS A 447 -14.34 1.26 -47.55
N LYS A 448 -15.13 0.26 -47.95
CA LYS A 448 -16.58 0.40 -48.19
C LYS A 448 -17.42 -0.02 -46.98
N SER A 449 -17.12 -1.17 -46.40
CA SER A 449 -17.93 -1.75 -45.31
C SER A 449 -17.43 -1.41 -43.91
N ASN A 450 -16.22 -0.86 -43.79
CA ASN A 450 -15.52 -0.59 -42.53
C ASN A 450 -15.33 -1.82 -41.64
N LYS A 451 -15.42 -3.03 -42.21
CA LYS A 451 -15.11 -4.28 -41.52
C LYS A 451 -13.59 -4.46 -41.43
N GLU A 452 -13.15 -4.99 -40.31
CA GLU A 452 -11.74 -5.22 -40.01
C GLU A 452 -11.41 -6.71 -39.95
N VAL A 453 -10.24 -7.08 -40.46
CA VAL A 453 -9.64 -8.41 -40.31
C VAL A 453 -8.24 -8.20 -39.73
N ILE A 454 -7.91 -8.89 -38.65
CA ILE A 454 -6.68 -8.67 -37.88
C ILE A 454 -5.89 -9.97 -37.80
N TYR A 455 -4.62 -9.92 -38.18
CA TYR A 455 -3.67 -11.03 -38.04
C TYR A 455 -2.59 -10.68 -37.01
N LEU A 456 -2.23 -11.64 -36.17
CA LEU A 456 -1.12 -11.52 -35.23
C LEU A 456 0.20 -11.71 -35.96
N ALA A 457 1.11 -10.74 -35.88
CA ALA A 457 2.48 -10.89 -36.36
C ALA A 457 3.32 -11.62 -35.30
N GLU A 458 3.96 -12.71 -35.72
CA GLU A 458 4.74 -13.57 -34.82
C GLU A 458 6.24 -13.44 -35.12
N PRO A 459 7.11 -13.55 -34.10
CA PRO A 459 8.54 -13.67 -34.33
C PRO A 459 8.88 -14.92 -35.15
N THR A 460 9.85 -14.81 -36.05
CA THR A 460 10.28 -15.94 -36.90
C THR A 460 11.10 -16.96 -36.13
N ASP A 461 10.98 -18.23 -36.52
CA ASP A 461 11.84 -19.31 -36.00
C ASP A 461 13.32 -18.99 -36.23
N GLY A 462 14.09 -18.88 -35.14
CA GLY A 462 15.53 -18.61 -35.17
C GLY A 462 15.94 -17.14 -34.99
N ASP A 463 15.02 -16.18 -35.17
CA ASP A 463 15.23 -14.77 -34.81
C ASP A 463 13.97 -14.21 -34.11
N ASN A 464 14.06 -14.15 -32.78
CA ASN A 464 12.98 -13.67 -31.91
C ASN A 464 12.66 -12.17 -32.06
N SER A 465 13.40 -11.44 -32.88
CA SER A 465 13.21 -10.01 -33.13
C SER A 465 12.58 -9.69 -34.49
N LEU A 466 12.69 -10.61 -35.45
CA LEU A 466 12.11 -10.48 -36.78
C LEU A 466 10.67 -10.97 -36.76
N TYR A 467 9.73 -10.06 -36.96
CA TYR A 467 8.32 -10.39 -37.05
C TYR A 467 7.95 -10.74 -38.48
N LYS A 468 7.09 -11.74 -38.64
CA LYS A 468 6.50 -12.13 -39.91
C LYS A 468 5.00 -12.33 -39.73
N VAL A 469 4.23 -11.87 -40.71
CA VAL A 469 2.84 -12.29 -40.91
C VAL A 469 2.66 -12.72 -42.35
N GLU A 470 1.94 -13.81 -42.56
CA GLU A 470 1.62 -14.37 -43.87
C GLU A 470 0.10 -14.47 -43.98
N VAL A 471 -0.47 -13.84 -45.01
CA VAL A 471 -1.91 -13.86 -45.30
C VAL A 471 -2.09 -14.41 -46.70
N ASP A 472 -2.65 -15.62 -46.79
CA ASP A 472 -2.96 -16.27 -48.06
C ASP A 472 -4.42 -15.99 -48.38
N LEU A 473 -4.68 -15.22 -49.45
CA LEU A 473 -6.04 -14.76 -49.74
C LEU A 473 -6.99 -15.88 -50.16
N THR A 474 -6.49 -17.04 -50.59
CA THR A 474 -7.31 -18.23 -50.85
C THR A 474 -7.65 -18.94 -49.54
N THR A 475 -6.63 -19.22 -48.73
CA THR A 475 -6.78 -20.00 -47.50
C THR A 475 -7.52 -19.21 -46.42
N ASN A 476 -7.28 -17.90 -46.35
CA ASN A 476 -7.91 -16.98 -45.40
C ASN A 476 -9.17 -16.30 -45.93
N ALA A 477 -9.73 -16.73 -47.08
CA ALA A 477 -10.88 -16.07 -47.70
C ALA A 477 -12.10 -15.93 -46.77
N ASN A 478 -12.29 -16.90 -45.87
CA ASN A 478 -13.36 -16.90 -44.87
C ASN A 478 -13.22 -15.75 -43.86
N ASP A 479 -11.99 -15.39 -43.47
CA ASP A 479 -11.71 -14.30 -42.53
C ASP A 479 -12.17 -12.95 -43.10
N PHE A 480 -12.08 -12.81 -44.42
CA PHE A 480 -12.61 -11.67 -45.19
C PHE A 480 -14.09 -11.82 -45.59
N GLN A 481 -14.77 -12.88 -45.15
CA GLN A 481 -16.16 -13.21 -45.53
C GLN A 481 -16.35 -13.25 -47.06
N HIS A 482 -15.30 -13.65 -47.80
CA HIS A 482 -15.23 -13.62 -49.25
C HIS A 482 -15.52 -12.24 -49.88
N GLN A 483 -15.36 -11.14 -49.14
CA GLN A 483 -15.60 -9.79 -49.64
C GLN A 483 -14.39 -9.27 -50.42
N SER A 484 -14.55 -9.11 -51.73
CA SER A 484 -13.59 -8.40 -52.58
C SER A 484 -13.73 -6.88 -52.43
N GLY A 485 -12.63 -6.14 -52.54
CA GLY A 485 -12.67 -4.68 -52.49
C GLY A 485 -11.33 -4.03 -52.20
N ALA A 486 -11.36 -2.71 -52.02
CA ALA A 486 -10.19 -1.98 -51.55
C ALA A 486 -10.09 -2.08 -50.02
N TYR A 487 -8.95 -2.57 -49.54
CA TYR A 487 -8.61 -2.61 -48.13
C TYR A 487 -7.51 -1.60 -47.83
N GLU A 488 -7.58 -0.99 -46.65
CA GLU A 488 -6.47 -0.30 -46.02
C GLU A 488 -5.71 -1.28 -45.13
N LEU A 489 -4.39 -1.25 -45.20
CA LEU A 489 -3.50 -2.13 -44.44
C LEU A 489 -2.76 -1.29 -43.41
N ASN A 490 -2.93 -1.61 -42.12
CA ASN A 490 -2.19 -0.96 -41.05
C ASN A 490 -1.38 -1.96 -40.24
N LEU A 491 -0.14 -1.61 -39.92
CA LEU A 491 0.69 -2.28 -38.92
C LEU A 491 0.49 -1.61 -37.56
N MET A 492 0.10 -2.39 -36.57
CA MET A 492 -0.04 -1.95 -35.18
C MET A 492 1.02 -2.61 -34.30
N VAL A 493 1.71 -1.83 -33.49
CA VAL A 493 2.73 -2.33 -32.54
C VAL A 493 2.45 -1.75 -31.16
N GLY A 494 2.31 -2.63 -30.17
CA GLY A 494 2.00 -2.28 -28.79
C GLY A 494 2.81 -3.10 -27.78
N ASP A 495 3.39 -2.41 -26.80
CA ASP A 495 4.14 -3.01 -25.71
C ASP A 495 4.11 -2.09 -24.48
N ALA A 496 3.89 -2.64 -23.29
CA ALA A 496 3.89 -1.88 -22.05
C ALA A 496 5.25 -1.22 -21.73
N LEU A 497 6.33 -1.70 -22.35
CA LEU A 497 7.69 -1.19 -22.23
C LEU A 497 8.08 -0.19 -23.34
N LEU A 498 7.20 0.07 -24.30
CA LEU A 498 7.46 0.93 -25.45
C LEU A 498 6.65 2.22 -25.33
N GLN A 499 7.33 3.37 -25.37
CA GLN A 499 6.70 4.68 -25.14
C GLN A 499 5.83 5.15 -26.31
N ASN A 500 6.28 4.82 -27.53
CA ASN A 500 5.70 5.22 -28.80
C ASN A 500 5.06 4.04 -29.52
N GLY A 501 4.08 3.39 -28.89
CA GLY A 501 3.22 2.44 -29.60
C GLY A 501 2.56 3.15 -30.80
N PHE A 502 2.41 2.44 -31.92
CA PHE A 502 1.93 3.06 -33.16
C PHE A 502 0.95 2.16 -33.91
N SER A 503 0.09 2.81 -34.69
CA SER A 503 -0.71 2.22 -35.75
C SER A 503 -0.40 3.02 -37.01
N TRP A 504 0.21 2.37 -37.99
CA TRP A 504 0.72 2.99 -39.21
C TRP A 504 0.12 2.32 -40.43
#